data_AF-A0A366I028-F1
#
_entry.id   AF-A0A366I028-F1
#
_cell.length_a   1.000
_cell.length_b   1.000
_cell.length_c   1.000
_cell.angle_alpha   90.00
_cell.angle_beta   90.00
_cell.angle_gamma   90.00
#
_symmetry.space_group_name_H-M   'P 1'
#
loop_
_entity.id
_entity.type
_entity.pdbx_description
1 polymer ?
#
loop_
_entity_poly.entity_id
_entity_poly.type
_entity_poly.pdbx_seq_one_letter_code
_entity_poly.pdbx_strand_id
1 'polypeptide(L)'
;MDIKVTNVDVAYIKEIERKAKELSKNLGRNFSRNEYIKMLIQNDCELRLTQLKEDKFNHAVDLLTATLDRQEKTLQEFINSNTRLFHLMASGEDIGEGVDEL
;
A
#
# COMPACT_ATOMS: atom_id res chain seq x y z
N MET A 1 30.52 -6.19 -11.40
CA MET A 1 30.21 -6.34 -12.83
C MET A 1 30.08 -4.97 -13.48
N ASP A 2 30.54 -4.84 -14.73
CA ASP A 2 30.38 -3.61 -15.51
C ASP A 2 29.14 -3.68 -16.39
N ILE A 3 28.34 -2.62 -16.32
CA ILE A 3 27.11 -2.51 -17.11
C ILE A 3 27.48 -2.01 -18.50
N LYS A 4 27.17 -2.82 -19.52
CA LYS A 4 27.22 -2.40 -20.92
C LYS A 4 25.85 -1.89 -21.32
N VAL A 5 25.78 -0.60 -21.66
CA VAL A 5 24.57 0.03 -22.20
C VAL A 5 24.71 0.06 -23.72
N THR A 6 23.72 -0.50 -24.42
CA THR A 6 23.66 -0.55 -25.88
C THR A 6 22.35 0.03 -26.38
N ASN A 7 22.33 0.55 -27.61
CA ASN A 7 21.13 1.06 -28.27
C ASN A 7 20.40 2.17 -27.49
N VAL A 8 21.16 3.14 -26.97
CA VAL A 8 20.63 4.32 -26.25
C VAL A 8 21.09 5.59 -26.96
N ASP A 9 20.21 6.60 -27.02
CA ASP A 9 20.54 7.90 -27.57
C ASP A 9 21.72 8.54 -26.81
N VAL A 10 22.66 9.07 -27.59
CA VAL A 10 23.87 9.74 -27.11
C VAL A 10 23.54 10.91 -26.19
N ALA A 11 22.40 11.59 -26.39
CA ALA A 11 21.94 12.67 -25.53
C ALA A 11 21.75 12.19 -24.07
N TYR A 12 21.11 11.04 -23.86
CA TYR A 12 20.92 10.48 -22.51
C TYR A 12 22.24 10.05 -21.88
N ILE A 13 23.18 9.49 -22.66
CA ILE A 13 24.51 9.12 -22.13
C ILE A 13 25.27 10.37 -21.67
N LYS A 14 25.21 11.48 -22.43
CA LYS A 14 25.82 12.76 -22.05
C LYS A 14 25.23 13.32 -20.76
N GLU A 15 23.92 13.22 -20.59
CA GLU A 15 23.25 13.65 -19.36
C GLU A 15 23.70 12.83 -18.14
N ILE A 16 23.76 11.50 -18.28
CA ILE A 16 24.24 10.58 -17.25
C ILE A 16 25.69 10.91 -16.87
N GLU A 17 26.55 11.19 -17.84
CA GLU A 17 27.93 11.60 -17.58
C GLU A 17 28.03 12.95 -16.87
N ARG A 18 27.21 13.93 -17.26
CA ARG A 18 27.14 15.23 -16.57
C ARG A 18 26.75 15.05 -15.11
N LYS A 19 25.68 14.31 -14.84
CA LYS A 19 25.19 14.07 -13.48
C LYS A 19 26.17 13.25 -12.66
N ALA A 20 26.85 12.26 -13.25
CA ALA A 20 27.91 11.52 -12.57
C ALA A 20 29.08 12.43 -12.15
N LYS A 21 29.50 13.37 -13.01
CA LYS A 21 30.52 14.37 -12.68
C LYS A 21 30.08 15.32 -11.57
N GLU A 22 28.83 15.78 -11.60
CA GLU A 22 28.26 16.60 -10.53
C GLU A 22 28.23 15.86 -9.19
N LEU A 23 27.79 14.59 -9.20
CA LEU A 23 27.82 13.73 -8.01
C LEU A 23 29.24 13.55 -7.49
N SER A 24 30.19 13.29 -8.39
CA SER A 24 31.60 13.12 -8.06
C SER A 24 32.16 14.36 -7.34
N LYS A 25 31.81 15.55 -7.82
CA LYS A 25 32.18 16.82 -7.19
C LYS A 25 31.56 16.97 -5.79
N ASN A 26 30.29 16.62 -5.63
CA ASN A 26 29.57 16.75 -4.35
C ASN A 26 30.04 15.74 -3.30
N LEU A 27 30.38 14.52 -3.71
CA LEU A 27 30.85 13.44 -2.83
C LEU A 27 32.35 13.51 -2.52
N GLY A 28 33.11 14.35 -3.22
CA GLY A 28 34.56 14.46 -3.07
C GLY A 28 35.33 13.20 -3.49
N ARG A 29 34.70 12.28 -4.24
CA ARG A 29 35.31 11.04 -4.75
C ARG A 29 35.02 10.87 -6.24
N ASN A 30 35.91 10.20 -6.97
CA ASN A 30 35.68 9.90 -8.38
C ASN A 30 34.49 8.94 -8.50
N PHE A 31 33.38 9.43 -9.08
CA PHE A 31 32.15 8.66 -9.22
C PHE A 31 31.93 8.34 -10.69
N SER A 32 32.07 7.06 -11.03
CA SER A 32 32.06 6.65 -12.45
C SER A 32 30.65 6.64 -13.03
N ARG A 33 30.54 6.77 -14.35
CA ARG A 33 29.27 6.61 -15.08
C ARG A 33 28.57 5.28 -14.77
N ASN A 34 29.35 4.21 -14.64
CA ASN A 34 28.85 2.87 -14.35
C ASN A 34 28.28 2.77 -12.92
N GLU A 35 28.94 3.41 -11.96
CA GLU A 35 28.45 3.52 -10.57
C GLU A 35 27.15 4.33 -10.51
N TYR A 36 27.04 5.40 -11.30
CA TYR A 36 25.80 6.17 -11.42
C TYR A 36 24.66 5.35 -12.02
N ILE A 37 24.92 4.58 -13.08
CA ILE A 37 23.91 3.71 -13.68
C ILE A 37 23.45 2.63 -12.69
N LYS A 38 24.37 2.02 -11.93
CA LYS A 38 24.02 1.06 -10.87
C LYS A 38 23.11 1.68 -9.82
N MET A 39 23.46 2.90 -9.37
CA MET A 39 22.65 3.63 -8.40
C MET A 39 21.24 3.90 -8.95
N LEU A 40 21.12 4.33 -10.21
CA LEU A 40 19.81 4.56 -10.85
C LEU A 40 18.96 3.29 -10.91
N ILE A 41 19.56 2.16 -11.31
CA ILE A 41 18.87 0.86 -11.35
C ILE A 41 18.41 0.46 -9.96
N GLN A 42 19.29 0.57 -8.96
CA GLN A 42 18.95 0.22 -7.58
C GLN A 42 17.79 1.08 -7.06
N ASN A 43 17.83 2.39 -7.32
CA ASN A 43 16.79 3.31 -6.88
C ASN A 43 15.44 3.03 -7.55
N ASP A 44 15.42 2.76 -8.87
CA ASP A 44 14.19 2.37 -9.58
C ASP A 44 13.64 1.03 -9.06
N CYS A 45 14.50 0.05 -8.82
CA CYS A 45 14.08 -1.22 -8.21
C CYS A 45 13.49 -1.02 -6.81
N GLU A 46 14.15 -0.24 -5.94
CA GLU A 46 13.67 0.07 -4.59
C GLU A 46 12.34 0.84 -4.62
N LEU A 47 12.19 1.81 -5.53
CA LEU A 47 10.96 2.57 -5.72
C LEU A 47 9.80 1.64 -6.11
N ARG A 48 9.98 0.81 -7.15
CA ARG A 48 8.95 -0.12 -7.62
C ARG A 48 8.59 -1.17 -6.57
N LEU A 49 9.58 -1.67 -5.83
CA LEU A 49 9.32 -2.60 -4.73
C LEU A 49 8.54 -1.95 -3.60
N THR A 50 8.81 -0.67 -3.31
CA THR A 50 8.08 0.09 -2.29
C THR A 50 6.64 0.32 -2.73
N GLN A 51 6.43 0.77 -3.97
CA GLN A 51 5.08 0.93 -4.54
C GLN A 51 4.29 -0.39 -4.48
N LEU A 52 4.89 -1.50 -4.88
CA LEU A 52 4.23 -2.80 -4.83
C LEU A 52 3.89 -3.24 -3.40
N LYS A 53 4.74 -2.92 -2.41
CA LYS A 53 4.44 -3.20 -1.00
C LYS A 53 3.31 -2.31 -0.49
N GLU A 54 3.31 -1.04 -0.86
CA GLU A 54 2.27 -0.07 -0.51
C GLU A 54 0.92 -0.48 -1.08
N ASP A 55 0.86 -0.84 -2.37
CA ASP A 55 -0.36 -1.32 -3.02
C ASP A 55 -0.93 -2.58 -2.33
N LYS A 56 -0.06 -3.55 -2.02
CA LYS A 56 -0.47 -4.77 -1.30
C LYS A 56 -0.96 -4.47 0.11
N PHE A 57 -0.30 -3.54 0.79
CA PHE A 57 -0.68 -3.13 2.14
C PHE A 57 -2.05 -2.43 2.12
N ASN A 58 -2.24 -1.45 1.23
CA ASN A 58 -3.50 -0.74 1.07
C ASN A 58 -4.63 -1.72 0.73
N HIS A 59 -4.41 -2.66 -0.19
CA HIS A 59 -5.40 -3.69 -0.51
C HIS A 59 -5.75 -4.58 0.69
N ALA A 60 -4.77 -4.95 1.52
CA ALA A 60 -5.02 -5.71 2.73
C ALA A 60 -5.82 -4.91 3.78
N VAL A 61 -5.54 -3.61 3.91
CA VAL A 61 -6.28 -2.69 4.79
C VAL A 61 -7.72 -2.53 4.32
N ASP A 62 -7.96 -2.40 3.03
CA ASP A 62 -9.31 -2.29 2.47
C ASP A 62 -10.13 -3.56 2.74
N LEU A 63 -9.52 -4.74 2.53
CA LEU A 63 -10.16 -6.03 2.83
C LEU A 63 -10.46 -6.18 4.33
N LEU A 64 -9.55 -5.76 5.20
CA LEU A 64 -9.77 -5.79 6.65
C LEU A 64 -10.91 -4.86 7.04
N THR A 65 -10.91 -3.63 6.54
CA THR A 65 -11.97 -2.64 6.80
C THR A 65 -13.33 -3.19 6.37
N ALA A 66 -13.44 -3.71 5.14
CA ALA A 66 -14.67 -4.29 4.64
C ALA A 66 -15.13 -5.52 5.46
N THR A 67 -14.17 -6.32 5.95
CA THR A 67 -14.48 -7.49 6.81
C THR A 67 -14.99 -7.05 8.18
N LEU A 68 -14.37 -6.04 8.78
CA LEU A 68 -14.78 -5.48 10.07
C LEU A 68 -16.16 -4.85 9.98
N ASP A 69 -16.45 -4.04 8.96
CA ASP A 69 -17.78 -3.48 8.71
C ASP A 69 -18.85 -4.57 8.60
N ARG A 70 -18.52 -5.69 7.92
CA ARG A 70 -19.43 -6.82 7.80
C ARG A 70 -19.65 -7.50 9.14
N GLN A 71 -18.59 -7.71 9.92
CA GLN A 71 -18.67 -8.32 11.25
C GLN A 71 -19.49 -7.45 12.20
N GLU A 72 -19.31 -6.13 12.18
CA GLU A 72 -20.10 -5.19 12.98
C GLU A 72 -21.59 -5.33 12.68
N LYS A 73 -21.98 -5.32 11.39
CA LYS A 73 -23.38 -5.52 10.98
C LYS A 73 -23.95 -6.85 11.45
N THR A 74 -23.19 -7.95 11.26
CA THR A 74 -23.64 -9.27 11.71
C THR A 74 -23.80 -9.34 13.23
N LEU A 75 -22.91 -8.69 13.99
CA LEU A 75 -23.04 -8.61 15.44
C LEU A 75 -24.27 -7.79 15.86
N GLN A 76 -24.54 -6.67 15.18
CA GLN A 76 -25.74 -5.87 15.43
C GLN A 76 -27.01 -6.66 15.14
N GLU A 77 -27.08 -7.38 14.02
CA GLU A 77 -28.20 -8.28 13.68
C GLU A 77 -28.39 -9.38 14.74
N PHE A 78 -27.30 -9.94 15.25
CA PHE A 78 -27.33 -10.94 16.32
C PHE A 78 -27.83 -10.35 17.64
N ILE A 79 -27.36 -9.16 18.02
CA ILE A 79 -27.84 -8.43 19.21
C ILE A 79 -29.33 -8.16 19.08
N ASN A 80 -29.76 -7.60 17.95
CA ASN A 80 -31.17 -7.30 17.69
C ASN A 80 -32.03 -8.55 17.77
N SER A 81 -31.59 -9.66 17.16
CA SER A 81 -32.30 -10.94 17.20
C SER A 81 -32.42 -11.48 18.63
N ASN A 82 -31.35 -11.43 19.42
CA ASN A 82 -31.37 -11.88 20.80
C ASN A 82 -32.23 -11.00 21.69
N THR A 83 -32.18 -9.67 21.52
CA THR A 83 -33.03 -8.74 22.27
C THR A 83 -34.50 -9.05 22.01
N ARG A 84 -34.89 -9.30 20.75
CA ARG A 84 -36.25 -9.76 20.44
C ARG A 84 -36.60 -11.08 21.09
N LEU A 85 -35.69 -12.05 21.05
CA LEU A 85 -35.90 -13.36 21.69
C LEU A 85 -36.11 -13.21 23.21
N PHE A 86 -35.27 -12.41 23.88
CA PHE A 86 -35.44 -12.12 25.31
C PHE A 86 -36.75 -11.40 25.60
N HIS A 87 -37.16 -10.43 24.79
CA HIS A 87 -38.46 -9.78 24.93
C HIS A 87 -39.63 -10.72 24.74
N LEU A 88 -39.59 -11.57 23.72
CA LEU A 88 -40.62 -12.59 23.47
C LEU A 88 -40.72 -13.56 24.66
N MET A 89 -39.59 -14.01 25.21
CA MET A 89 -39.59 -14.87 26.39
C MET A 89 -40.11 -14.18 27.65
N ALA A 90 -39.81 -12.89 27.83
CA ALA A 90 -40.21 -12.13 29.02
C ALA A 90 -41.67 -11.64 28.98
N SER A 91 -42.16 -11.26 27.80
CA SER A 91 -43.47 -10.61 27.64
C SER A 91 -44.51 -11.46 26.90
N GLY A 92 -44.08 -12.48 26.14
CA GLY A 92 -44.96 -13.28 25.28
C GLY A 92 -45.36 -12.60 23.97
N GLU A 93 -44.92 -11.36 23.74
CA GLU A 93 -45.20 -10.57 22.53
C GLU A 93 -43.93 -10.39 21.68
N ASP A 94 -44.06 -10.53 20.36
CA ASP A 94 -42.96 -10.30 19.41
C ASP A 94 -42.83 -8.80 19.11
N ILE A 95 -41.76 -8.19 19.59
CA ILE A 95 -41.44 -6.80 19.29
C ILE A 95 -40.66 -6.82 17.97
N GLY A 96 -41.30 -6.37 16.88
CA GLY A 96 -40.69 -6.27 15.56
C GLY A 96 -39.48 -5.31 15.53
N GLU A 97 -38.99 -4.96 14.33
CA GLU A 97 -37.75 -4.20 14.04
C GLU A 97 -37.50 -2.87 14.80
N GLY A 98 -38.43 -2.38 15.62
CA GLY A 98 -38.32 -1.10 16.34
C GLY A 98 -37.56 -1.11 17.67
N VAL A 99 -36.45 -1.86 17.80
CA VAL A 99 -35.61 -1.84 19.02
C VAL A 99 -34.62 -0.65 19.02
N ASP A 100 -34.47 0.06 17.89
CA ASP A 100 -33.55 1.20 17.76
C ASP A 100 -34.04 2.51 18.43
N GLU A 101 -35.22 2.53 19.08
CA GLU A 101 -35.83 3.75 19.68
C GLU A 101 -35.98 3.75 21.22
N LEU A 102 -35.33 2.84 21.96
CA LEU A 102 -35.28 2.86 23.43
C LEU A 102 -33.86 3.04 23.96
#